data_AF-A0A936NZU1-F1
#
_entry.id   AF-A0A936NZU1-F1
#
_cell.length_a   1.000
_cell.length_b   1.000
_cell.length_c   1.000
_cell.angle_alpha   90.00
_cell.angle_beta   90.00
_cell.angle_gamma   90.00
#
_symmetry.space_group_name_H-M   'P 1'
#
loop_
_entity.id
_entity.type
_entity.pdbx_description
1 polymer ?
#
loop_
_entity_poly.entity_id
_entity_poly.type
_entity_poly.pdbx_seq_one_letter_code
_entity_poly.pdbx_strand_id
1 'polypeptide(L)'
;MFTHLVESSRREFRHVVAEPRSAIETRYPRIARELAERWMTDDIDAYLDNLLIDTRGNRMGFPADVLEEIMFLAGVRWYLGKRETPKTLESPRDEFSFCTDAFRRCGTTGTWVLT
;
A
#
# COMPACT_ATOMS: atom_id res chain seq x y z
N MET A 1 -29.60 24.21 -15.42
CA MET A 1 -28.72 25.33 -15.03
C MET A 1 -27.69 24.89 -13.97
N PHE A 2 -26.98 23.78 -14.18
CA PHE A 2 -25.85 23.32 -13.34
C PHE A 2 -24.77 22.56 -14.13
N THR A 3 -25.01 22.26 -15.41
CA THR A 3 -24.11 21.48 -16.28
C THR A 3 -22.90 22.28 -16.79
N HIS A 4 -22.89 23.61 -16.67
CA HIS A 4 -21.79 24.43 -17.15
C HIS A 4 -20.64 24.61 -16.14
N LEU A 5 -20.84 24.32 -14.85
CA LEU A 5 -19.82 24.55 -13.82
C LEU A 5 -18.80 23.40 -13.73
N VAL A 6 -19.24 22.16 -13.99
CA VAL A 6 -18.34 20.99 -14.05
C VAL A 6 -17.46 21.04 -15.31
N GLU A 7 -17.98 21.59 -16.41
CA GLU A 7 -17.24 21.78 -17.66
C GLU A 7 -16.18 22.90 -17.56
N SER A 8 -16.47 23.98 -16.82
CA SER A 8 -15.49 25.05 -16.56
C SER A 8 -14.26 24.54 -15.81
N SER A 9 -14.44 23.58 -14.91
CA SER A 9 -13.32 22.99 -14.18
C SER A 9 -12.37 22.19 -15.08
N ARG A 10 -12.85 21.69 -16.23
CA ARG A 10 -12.01 20.94 -17.18
C ARG A 10 -11.13 21.82 -18.08
N ARG A 11 -11.48 23.09 -18.28
CA ARG A 11 -10.74 24.02 -19.16
C ARG A 11 -9.66 24.81 -18.43
N GLU A 12 -9.77 24.98 -17.12
CA GLU A 12 -8.80 25.75 -16.34
C GLU A 12 -7.50 24.98 -16.04
N PHE A 13 -7.50 23.64 -16.18
CA PHE A 13 -6.29 22.80 -16.13
C PHE A 13 -5.46 22.80 -17.42
N ARG A 14 -5.62 23.84 -18.25
CA ARG A 14 -4.92 23.97 -19.53
C ARG A 14 -3.74 24.93 -19.48
N HIS A 15 -3.26 25.26 -18.28
CA HIS A 15 -1.85 25.55 -18.10
C HIS A 15 -1.09 24.22 -18.19
N VAL A 16 -0.81 23.83 -19.44
CA VAL A 16 0.23 22.87 -19.82
C VAL A 16 1.56 23.53 -19.45
N VAL A 17 1.82 23.64 -18.15
CA VAL A 17 3.20 23.58 -17.68
C VAL A 17 3.68 22.27 -18.27
N ALA A 18 4.77 22.29 -19.04
CA ALA A 18 5.54 21.07 -19.23
C ALA A 18 6.02 20.71 -17.82
N GLU A 19 5.15 20.05 -17.05
CA GLU A 19 5.43 19.64 -15.69
C GLU A 19 6.78 18.93 -15.75
N PRO A 20 7.73 19.30 -14.87
CA PRO A 20 9.01 18.62 -14.85
C PRO A 20 8.72 17.13 -14.72
N ARG A 21 9.06 16.36 -15.76
CA ARG A 21 8.81 14.92 -15.77
C ARG A 21 9.48 14.32 -14.55
N SER A 22 8.75 13.46 -13.86
CA SER A 22 9.27 12.75 -12.70
C SER A 22 10.48 11.90 -13.10
N ALA A 23 11.30 11.51 -12.13
CA ALA A 23 12.43 10.63 -12.36
C ALA A 23 11.97 9.28 -12.93
N ILE A 24 10.83 8.76 -12.47
CA ILE A 24 10.19 7.55 -13.01
C ILE A 24 9.78 7.77 -14.48
N GLU A 25 9.12 8.87 -14.83
CA GLU A 25 8.69 9.14 -16.21
C GLU A 25 9.87 9.30 -17.17
N THR A 26 10.96 9.89 -16.68
CA THR A 26 12.16 10.16 -17.49
C THR A 26 12.98 8.90 -17.72
N ARG A 27 13.22 8.10 -16.68
CA ARG A 27 14.13 6.94 -16.72
C ARG A 27 13.41 5.62 -17.01
N TYR A 28 12.17 5.48 -16.56
CA TYR A 28 11.38 4.24 -16.61
C TYR A 28 9.95 4.48 -17.13
N PRO A 29 9.78 4.99 -18.37
CA PRO A 29 8.47 5.35 -18.90
C PRO A 29 7.48 4.17 -18.94
N ARG A 30 7.97 2.93 -19.05
CA ARG A 30 7.13 1.74 -18.99
C ARG A 30 6.53 1.54 -17.59
N ILE A 31 7.29 1.80 -16.54
CA ILE A 31 6.81 1.73 -15.15
C ILE A 31 5.79 2.85 -14.90
N ALA A 32 6.08 4.08 -15.33
CA ALA A 32 5.15 5.20 -15.23
C ALA A 32 3.79 4.89 -15.86
N ARG A 33 3.80 4.32 -17.09
CA ARG A 33 2.58 3.92 -17.79
C ARG A 33 1.80 2.84 -17.03
N GLU A 34 2.46 1.79 -16.57
CA GLU A 34 1.80 0.71 -15.82
C GLU A 34 1.25 1.22 -14.48
N LEU A 35 1.95 2.12 -13.78
CA LEU A 35 1.44 2.78 -12.58
C LEU A 35 0.17 3.56 -12.88
N ALA A 36 0.14 4.34 -13.96
CA ALA A 36 -1.03 5.12 -14.34
C ALA A 36 -2.22 4.25 -14.76
N GLU A 37 -1.97 3.17 -15.52
CA GLU A 37 -2.99 2.22 -15.97
C GLU A 37 -3.60 1.44 -14.81
N ARG A 38 -2.79 1.08 -13.81
CA ARG A 38 -3.21 0.26 -12.66
C ARG A 38 -3.63 1.06 -11.43
N TRP A 39 -3.46 2.38 -11.40
CA TRP A 39 -3.59 3.16 -10.16
C TRP A 39 -4.95 2.98 -9.45
N MET A 40 -6.01 2.75 -10.21
CA MET A 40 -7.39 2.60 -9.74
C MET A 40 -7.87 1.14 -9.74
N THR A 41 -6.97 0.17 -9.91
CA THR A 41 -7.29 -1.26 -9.90
C THR A 41 -6.73 -1.92 -8.63
N ASP A 42 -7.24 -3.11 -8.31
CA ASP A 42 -6.86 -3.83 -7.08
C ASP A 42 -5.45 -4.45 -7.16
N ASP A 43 -4.86 -4.54 -8.36
CA ASP A 43 -3.55 -5.13 -8.58
C ASP A 43 -2.37 -4.14 -8.41
N ILE A 44 -2.64 -2.85 -8.16
CA ILE A 44 -1.59 -1.85 -7.96
C ILE A 44 -0.73 -2.13 -6.73
N ASP A 45 -1.32 -2.64 -5.65
CA ASP A 45 -0.60 -2.95 -4.42
C ASP A 45 0.44 -4.05 -4.67
N ALA A 46 0.01 -5.13 -5.34
CA ALA A 46 0.90 -6.21 -5.76
C ALA A 46 1.97 -5.71 -6.76
N TYR A 47 1.63 -4.77 -7.64
CA TYR A 47 2.59 -4.19 -8.57
C TYR A 47 3.67 -3.36 -7.85
N LEU A 48 3.28 -2.50 -6.92
CA LEU A 48 4.19 -1.71 -6.09
C LEU A 48 5.10 -2.60 -5.24
N ASP A 49 4.56 -3.66 -4.63
CA ASP A 49 5.33 -4.64 -3.88
C ASP A 49 6.39 -5.32 -4.75
N ASN A 50 6.05 -5.68 -5.99
CA ASN A 50 6.99 -6.26 -6.93
C ASN A 50 8.08 -5.27 -7.40
N LEU A 51 7.84 -3.96 -7.31
CA LEU A 51 8.85 -2.95 -7.59
C LEU A 51 9.80 -2.75 -6.39
N LEU A 52 9.28 -2.83 -5.16
CA LEU A 52 10.03 -2.57 -3.93
C LEU A 52 10.76 -3.81 -3.38
N ILE A 53 10.20 -5.00 -3.57
CA ILE A 53 10.73 -6.26 -3.03
C ILE A 53 11.49 -7.00 -4.13
N ASP A 54 12.80 -7.17 -3.94
CA ASP A 54 13.61 -8.03 -4.82
C ASP A 54 13.32 -9.50 -4.51
N THR A 55 12.47 -10.12 -5.33
CA THR A 55 12.14 -11.55 -5.24
C THR A 55 12.99 -12.43 -6.16
N ARG A 56 13.92 -11.85 -6.94
CA ARG A 56 14.59 -12.55 -8.05
C ARG A 56 16.12 -12.53 -7.97
N GLY A 57 16.70 -11.74 -7.05
CA GLY A 57 18.10 -11.83 -6.63
C GLY A 57 19.15 -11.38 -7.65
N ASN A 58 18.73 -10.85 -8.80
CA ASN A 58 19.64 -10.46 -9.88
C ASN A 58 19.31 -9.06 -10.45
N ARG A 59 18.81 -8.14 -9.62
CA ARG A 59 18.56 -6.73 -10.00
C ARG A 59 19.44 -5.78 -9.20
N MET A 60 19.93 -4.72 -9.86
CA MET A 60 20.75 -3.66 -9.23
C MET A 60 19.93 -2.65 -8.40
N GLY A 61 18.64 -2.89 -8.18
CA GLY A 61 17.73 -1.91 -7.58
C GLY A 61 17.44 -0.71 -8.49
N PHE A 62 16.75 0.28 -7.95
CA PHE A 62 16.48 1.56 -8.61
C PHE A 62 17.48 2.64 -8.18
N PRO A 63 17.77 3.62 -9.04
CA PRO A 63 18.37 4.89 -8.63
C PRO A 63 17.60 5.52 -7.47
N ALA A 64 18.29 6.24 -6.59
CA ALA A 64 17.70 6.78 -5.36
C ALA A 64 16.51 7.71 -5.63
N ASP A 65 16.59 8.57 -6.64
CA ASP A 65 15.52 9.48 -7.08
C ASP A 65 14.26 8.72 -7.51
N VAL A 66 14.44 7.63 -8.24
CA VAL A 66 13.33 6.76 -8.68
C VAL A 66 12.75 5.97 -7.52
N LEU A 67 13.60 5.44 -6.63
CA LEU A 67 13.15 4.69 -5.46
C LEU A 67 12.33 5.59 -4.53
N GLU A 68 12.77 6.82 -4.29
CA GLU A 68 12.06 7.81 -3.47
C GLU A 68 10.65 8.07 -4.01
N GLU A 69 10.52 8.27 -5.33
CA GLU A 69 9.21 8.45 -5.96
C GLU A 69 8.31 7.20 -5.84
N ILE A 70 8.87 5.99 -6.03
CA ILE A 70 8.09 4.74 -5.88
C ILE A 70 7.63 4.56 -4.43
N MET A 71 8.50 4.84 -3.45
CA MET A 71 8.15 4.77 -2.03
C MET A 71 7.08 5.81 -1.66
N PHE A 72 7.19 7.02 -2.20
CA PHE A 72 6.17 8.06 -2.03
C PHE A 72 4.80 7.58 -2.54
N LEU A 73 4.76 7.03 -3.76
CA LEU A 73 3.52 6.49 -4.34
C LEU A 73 2.93 5.34 -3.52
N ALA A 74 3.76 4.43 -3.02
CA ALA A 74 3.31 3.37 -2.12
C ALA A 74 2.71 3.92 -0.82
N GLY A 75 3.33 4.96 -0.24
CA GLY A 75 2.78 5.67 0.92
C GLY A 75 1.43 6.33 0.64
N VAL A 76 1.28 6.97 -0.53
CA VAL A 76 0.00 7.56 -0.97
C VAL A 76 -1.07 6.48 -1.10
N ARG A 77 -0.76 5.37 -1.78
CA ARG A 77 -1.70 4.24 -1.96
C ARG A 77 -2.15 3.67 -0.63
N TRP A 78 -1.22 3.41 0.30
CA TRP A 78 -1.53 2.94 1.64
C TRP A 78 -2.44 3.89 2.42
N TYR A 79 -2.17 5.20 2.31
CA TYR A 79 -2.99 6.21 2.97
C TYR A 79 -4.42 6.26 2.40
N LEU A 80 -4.56 6.14 1.08
CA LEU A 80 -5.87 6.11 0.42
C LEU A 80 -6.67 4.84 0.77
N GLY A 81 -6.04 3.66 0.76
CA GLY A 81 -6.70 2.41 1.14
C GLY A 81 -7.26 2.41 2.56
N LYS A 82 -6.62 3.14 3.50
CA LYS A 82 -7.15 3.34 4.86
C LYS A 82 -8.38 4.23 4.95
N ARG A 83 -8.62 5.09 3.95
CA ARG A 83 -9.76 6.01 3.95
C ARG A 83 -11.00 5.38 3.33
N GLU A 84 -10.81 4.34 2.52
CA GLU A 84 -11.86 3.58 1.84
C GLU A 84 -12.42 2.44 2.69
N THR A 85 -12.20 2.44 4.01
CA THR A 85 -12.92 1.58 4.96
C THR A 85 -14.17 2.30 5.53
N PRO A 86 -15.35 2.24 4.87
CA PRO A 86 -16.59 2.63 5.49
C PRO A 86 -17.09 1.52 6.44
N LYS A 87 -16.96 1.82 7.74
CA LYS A 87 -17.91 1.51 8.83
C LYS A 87 -18.99 0.46 8.52
N THR A 88 -18.72 -0.82 8.76
CA THR A 88 -19.74 -1.78 9.21
C THR A 88 -19.03 -2.81 10.10
N LEU A 89 -19.43 -2.86 11.39
CA LEU A 89 -19.33 -3.97 12.36
C LEU A 89 -18.07 -4.86 12.25
N GLU A 90 -17.11 -4.91 13.18
CA GLU A 90 -17.21 -4.91 14.64
C GLU A 90 -15.95 -4.32 15.28
N SER A 91 -16.07 -3.92 16.54
CA SER A 91 -14.95 -3.48 17.38
C SER A 91 -13.90 -4.60 17.47
N PRO A 92 -12.60 -4.34 17.21
CA PRO A 92 -11.50 -5.29 17.47
C PRO A 92 -11.26 -5.61 18.96
N ARG A 93 -12.24 -5.34 19.84
CA ARG A 93 -12.11 -5.59 21.28
C ARG A 93 -12.09 -7.08 21.63
N ASP A 94 -12.47 -7.94 20.69
CA ASP A 94 -12.48 -9.39 20.91
C ASP A 94 -11.23 -10.10 20.35
N GLU A 95 -10.47 -9.50 19.44
CA GLU A 95 -9.27 -10.13 18.84
C GLU A 95 -7.99 -9.85 19.66
N PHE A 96 -7.90 -8.68 20.31
CA PHE A 96 -6.90 -8.41 21.34
C PHE A 96 -7.35 -8.87 22.74
N SER A 97 -8.18 -9.90 22.81
CA SER A 97 -8.30 -10.69 24.04
C SER A 97 -7.02 -11.50 24.19
N PHE A 98 -6.00 -10.87 24.77
CA PHE A 98 -5.00 -11.62 25.51
C PHE A 98 -5.78 -12.43 26.55
N CYS A 99 -6.01 -13.72 26.28
CA CYS A 99 -6.41 -14.65 27.33
C CYS A 99 -5.31 -14.60 28.40
N THR A 100 -5.52 -13.75 29.39
CA THR A 100 -4.87 -13.73 30.69
C THR A 100 -5.38 -14.89 31.53
N ASP A 101 -5.51 -16.08 30.93
CA ASP A 101 -5.58 -17.34 31.65
C ASP A 101 -4.28 -18.11 31.41
N ALA A 102 -3.19 -17.43 31.76
CA ALA A 102 -1.96 -18.10 32.09
C ALA A 102 -2.23 -18.99 33.32
N PHE A 103 -2.50 -20.28 33.10
CA PHE A 103 -2.07 -21.46 33.89
C PHE A 103 -3.07 -22.62 33.81
N ARG A 104 -3.16 -23.31 32.67
CA ARG A 104 -3.41 -24.75 32.72
C ARG A 104 -2.51 -25.47 31.71
N ARG A 105 -1.34 -25.83 32.25
CA ARG A 105 -0.22 -26.53 31.62
C ARG A 105 -0.68 -27.70 30.73
N CYS A 106 -0.11 -27.76 29.52
CA CYS A 106 0.19 -29.03 28.87
C CYS A 106 1.44 -29.65 29.55
N GLY A 107 1.49 -30.97 29.67
CA GLY A 107 2.56 -31.74 30.33
C GLY A 107 1.97 -32.61 31.44
N THR A 108 1.50 -33.84 31.21
CA THR A 108 2.36 -35.04 31.05
C THR A 108 3.70 -34.90 31.76
N THR A 109 3.79 -35.33 33.02
CA THR A 109 4.74 -36.36 33.48
C THR A 109 4.68 -36.55 35.00
N GLY A 110 4.87 -37.80 35.42
CA GLY A 110 5.65 -38.09 36.61
C GLY A 110 4.88 -38.13 37.92
N THR A 111 4.32 -39.30 38.19
CA THR A 111 4.27 -39.86 39.54
C THR A 111 5.58 -39.56 40.28
N TRP A 112 5.49 -38.88 41.40
CA TRP A 112 6.52 -38.95 42.44
C TRP A 112 5.83 -39.40 43.72
N VAL A 113 5.84 -40.71 43.93
CA VAL A 113 5.74 -41.29 45.28
C VAL A 113 7.07 -41.02 45.95
N LEU A 114 7.06 -40.58 47.21
CA LEU A 114 8.00 -41.03 48.24
C LEU A 114 7.49 -40.60 49.62
N THR A 115 7.16 -41.62 50.41
CA THR A 115 7.15 -41.75 51.89
C THR A 115 6.43 -40.70 52.73
#